data_AF-A0A535LSP2-F1
#
_entry.id   AF-A0A535LSP2-F1
#
_cell.length_a   1.000
_cell.length_b   1.000
_cell.length_c   1.000
_cell.angle_alpha   90.00
_cell.angle_beta   90.00
_cell.angle_gamma   90.00
#
_symmetry.space_group_name_H-M   'P 1'
#
loop_
_entity.id
_entity.type
_entity.pdbx_description
1 polymer ?
#
loop_
_entity_poly.entity_id
_entity_poly.type
_entity_poly.pdbx_seq_one_letter_code
_entity_poly.pdbx_strand_id
1 'polypeptide(L)'
;MAVQGYAYDALLVGAELLERAPGMLPFDPEWLRGRAARLRERVLAEFWQADLGTFAQAITVEPDGSRRPARVVASSPGHLLASRLLDGPEAADQRRRLIARLGEPDLLGGAGIRTKSTTARRFHAGSYHNGSIWPMDCAVIAEGLRRHGAESAARDLEQRVLDGCRLTGGFPEFLRGDPDGSLAVNHEIVDVVVDGLPNRLEQPPQ
;
A
#
# COMPACT_ATOMS: atom_id res chain seq x y z
N MET A 1 1.70 -3.98 4.65
CA MET A 1 2.98 -3.24 4.57
C MET A 1 2.87 -1.77 4.97
N ALA A 2 1.94 -0.98 4.40
CA ALA A 2 1.78 0.46 4.66
C ALA A 2 1.97 0.93 6.12
N VAL A 3 1.41 0.19 7.08
CA VAL A 3 1.52 0.48 8.54
C VAL A 3 2.95 0.64 9.04
N GLN A 4 3.95 -0.03 8.43
CA GLN A 4 5.35 0.13 8.85
C GLN A 4 5.92 1.47 8.42
N GLY A 5 5.57 1.97 7.23
CA GLY A 5 5.95 3.31 6.77
C GLY A 5 5.32 4.39 7.67
N TYR A 6 4.04 4.25 7.98
CA TYR A 6 3.35 5.17 8.88
C TYR A 6 3.93 5.17 10.29
N ALA A 7 4.25 3.99 10.84
CA ALA A 7 4.91 3.89 12.14
C ALA A 7 6.29 4.54 12.12
N TYR A 8 7.07 4.34 11.05
CA TYR A 8 8.37 4.99 10.88
C TYR A 8 8.26 6.51 10.84
N ASP A 9 7.36 7.04 10.02
CA ASP A 9 7.18 8.49 9.92
C ASP A 9 6.64 9.10 11.22
N ALA A 10 5.72 8.41 11.90
CA ALA A 10 5.19 8.86 13.18
C ALA A 10 6.27 8.92 14.28
N LEU A 11 7.21 7.96 14.30
CA LEU A 11 8.35 8.00 15.23
C LEU A 11 9.25 9.22 14.97
N LEU A 12 9.53 9.51 13.70
CA LEU A 12 10.35 10.66 13.32
C LEU A 12 9.64 11.99 13.60
N VAL A 13 8.36 12.13 13.21
CA VAL A 13 7.56 13.32 13.53
C VAL A 13 7.45 13.49 15.05
N GLY A 14 7.26 12.40 15.80
CA GLY A 14 7.23 12.44 17.26
C GLY A 14 8.52 13.02 17.85
N ALA A 15 9.69 12.59 17.35
CA ALA A 15 10.98 13.15 17.78
C ALA A 15 11.08 14.66 17.48
N GLU A 16 10.71 15.08 16.27
CA GLU A 16 10.72 16.50 15.88
C GLU A 16 9.77 17.35 16.72
N LEU A 17 8.59 16.81 17.08
CA LEU A 17 7.63 17.50 17.94
C LEU A 17 8.16 17.66 19.36
N LEU A 18 8.83 16.64 19.93
CA LEU A 18 9.43 16.71 21.26
C LEU A 18 10.54 17.77 21.32
N GLU A 19 11.36 17.90 20.29
CA GLU A 19 12.42 18.92 20.22
C GLU A 19 11.87 20.34 20.12
N ARG A 20 10.72 20.50 19.47
CA ARG A 20 10.06 21.80 19.28
C ARG A 20 9.15 22.18 20.44
N ALA A 21 8.84 21.24 21.34
CA ALA A 21 7.92 21.47 22.43
C ALA A 21 8.52 22.47 23.45
N PRO A 22 7.71 23.41 23.97
CA PRO A 22 8.14 24.26 25.06
C PRO A 22 8.24 23.42 26.35
N GLY A 23 9.40 23.49 27.01
CA GLY A 23 9.66 22.76 28.24
C GLY A 23 10.14 21.32 28.02
N MET A 24 10.50 20.64 29.12
CA MET A 24 11.03 19.28 29.06
C MET A 24 9.91 18.26 29.20
N LEU A 25 9.56 17.60 28.10
CA LEU A 25 8.63 16.47 28.10
C LEU A 25 9.34 15.18 28.56
N PRO A 26 8.64 14.22 29.18
CA PRO A 26 9.25 13.01 29.77
C PRO A 26 9.60 11.94 28.72
N PHE A 27 9.87 12.34 27.48
CA PHE A 27 10.17 11.43 26.37
C PHE A 27 11.45 11.87 25.66
N ASP A 28 12.29 10.89 25.31
CA ASP A 28 13.57 11.12 24.64
C ASP A 28 13.39 11.07 23.10
N PRO A 29 13.66 12.18 22.38
CA PRO A 29 13.64 12.21 20.91
C PRO A 29 14.62 11.20 20.28
N GLU A 30 15.79 10.97 20.90
CA GLU A 30 16.79 10.03 20.36
C GLU A 30 16.31 8.58 20.49
N TRP A 31 15.59 8.25 21.55
CA TRP A 31 14.95 6.95 21.66
C TRP A 31 13.96 6.69 20.52
N LEU A 32 13.14 7.69 20.14
CA LEU A 32 12.21 7.58 19.02
C LEU A 32 12.95 7.41 17.68
N ARG A 33 14.01 8.20 17.43
CA ARG A 33 14.86 8.05 16.24
C ARG A 33 15.52 6.68 16.18
N GLY A 34 16.05 6.19 17.30
CA GLY A 34 16.62 4.85 17.39
C GLY A 34 15.59 3.75 17.08
N ARG A 35 14.33 3.92 17.47
CA ARG A 35 13.25 3.00 17.07
C ARG A 35 12.95 3.07 15.58
N ALA A 36 12.91 4.28 15.00
CA ALA A 36 12.69 4.47 13.57
C ALA A 36 13.80 3.81 12.75
N ALA A 37 15.08 4.03 13.13
CA ALA A 37 16.23 3.42 12.47
C ALA A 37 16.16 1.89 12.46
N ARG A 38 15.93 1.26 13.63
CA ARG A 38 15.76 -0.20 13.73
C ARG A 38 14.57 -0.71 12.91
N LEU A 39 13.48 0.04 12.85
CA LEU A 39 12.33 -0.32 12.04
C LEU A 39 12.67 -0.30 10.54
N ARG A 40 13.32 0.77 10.06
CA ARG A 40 13.76 0.88 8.66
C ARG A 40 14.69 -0.26 8.27
N GLU A 41 15.71 -0.55 9.08
CA GLU A 41 16.64 -1.65 8.86
C GLU A 41 15.90 -3.00 8.70
N ARG A 42 14.99 -3.31 9.63
CA ARG A 42 14.23 -4.56 9.58
C ARG A 42 13.26 -4.63 8.40
N VAL A 43 12.60 -3.53 8.04
CA VAL A 43 11.70 -3.51 6.88
C VAL A 43 12.50 -3.76 5.60
N LEU A 44 13.61 -3.06 5.41
CA LEU A 44 14.45 -3.22 4.22
C LEU A 44 15.09 -4.61 4.14
N ALA A 45 15.49 -5.20 5.26
CA ALA A 45 16.14 -6.51 5.30
C ALA A 45 15.16 -7.69 5.24
N GLU A 46 14.05 -7.63 5.97
CA GLU A 46 13.18 -8.81 6.18
C GLU A 46 11.95 -8.82 5.26
N PHE A 47 11.43 -7.65 4.87
CA PHE A 47 10.21 -7.56 4.08
C PHE A 47 10.49 -7.50 2.59
N TRP A 48 11.65 -7.01 2.15
CA TRP A 48 11.97 -6.89 0.74
C TRP A 48 11.98 -8.24 0.02
N GLN A 49 11.18 -8.37 -1.05
CA GLN A 49 11.08 -9.56 -1.90
C GLN A 49 11.64 -9.20 -3.27
N ALA A 50 12.96 -9.34 -3.42
CA ALA A 50 13.68 -8.89 -4.60
C ALA A 50 13.09 -9.45 -5.90
N ASP A 51 12.85 -10.76 -5.95
CA ASP A 51 12.31 -11.42 -7.14
C ASP A 51 10.91 -10.95 -7.53
N LEU A 52 10.14 -10.41 -6.57
CA LEU A 52 8.81 -9.84 -6.81
C LEU A 52 8.83 -8.31 -7.02
N GLY A 53 9.99 -7.67 -6.85
CA GLY A 53 10.13 -6.21 -6.95
C GLY A 53 9.29 -5.42 -5.94
N THR A 54 8.94 -6.01 -4.81
CA THR A 54 8.06 -5.39 -3.81
C THR A 54 8.37 -5.88 -2.40
N PHE A 55 7.63 -5.40 -1.40
CA PHE A 55 7.73 -5.84 -0.02
C PHE A 55 6.61 -6.82 0.34
N ALA A 56 6.92 -7.78 1.21
CA ALA A 56 5.94 -8.69 1.78
C ALA A 56 4.88 -7.92 2.57
N GLN A 57 3.65 -8.45 2.61
CA GLN A 57 2.56 -7.77 3.30
C GLN A 57 2.73 -7.80 4.83
N ALA A 58 3.29 -8.91 5.32
CA ALA A 58 3.53 -9.21 6.72
C ALA A 58 4.67 -10.26 6.83
N ILE A 59 5.20 -10.44 8.04
CA ILE A 59 6.01 -11.61 8.41
C ILE A 59 5.15 -12.45 9.35
N THR A 60 4.87 -13.70 8.98
CA THR A 60 4.18 -14.67 9.84
C THR A 60 5.18 -15.38 10.73
N VAL A 61 4.71 -15.80 11.90
CA VAL A 61 5.45 -16.71 12.79
C VAL A 61 4.71 -18.04 12.73
N GLU A 62 5.40 -19.06 12.26
CA GLU A 62 4.87 -20.41 12.16
C GLU A 62 4.89 -21.09 13.55
N PRO A 63 4.17 -22.22 13.75
CA PRO A 63 4.14 -22.89 15.05
C PRO A 63 5.50 -23.34 15.60
N ASP A 64 6.48 -23.56 14.72
CA ASP A 64 7.87 -23.90 15.08
C ASP A 64 8.72 -22.66 15.43
N GLY A 65 8.14 -21.46 15.43
CA GLY A 65 8.81 -20.19 15.68
C GLY A 65 9.54 -19.61 14.47
N SER A 66 9.56 -20.31 13.34
CA SER A 66 10.17 -19.79 12.11
C SER A 66 9.39 -18.59 11.57
N ARG A 67 10.11 -17.64 10.97
CA ARG A 67 9.56 -16.41 10.44
C ARG A 67 9.49 -16.50 8.92
N ARG A 68 8.30 -16.27 8.36
CA ARG A 68 8.08 -16.41 6.91
C ARG A 68 7.43 -15.15 6.33
N PRO A 69 7.96 -14.58 5.24
CA PRO A 69 7.31 -13.47 4.57
C PRO A 69 6.01 -13.90 3.88
N ALA A 70 4.94 -13.13 4.09
CA ALA A 70 3.70 -13.25 3.33
C ALA A 70 3.89 -12.65 1.93
N ARG A 71 4.36 -13.50 1.01
CA ARG A 71 4.72 -13.17 -0.38
C ARG A 71 3.48 -13.01 -1.26
N VAL A 72 2.72 -11.95 -1.04
CA VAL A 72 1.53 -11.58 -1.83
C VAL A 72 1.74 -10.18 -2.40
N VAL A 73 1.68 -10.06 -3.72
CA VAL A 73 1.77 -8.75 -4.39
C VAL A 73 0.45 -7.99 -4.21
N ALA A 74 0.55 -6.75 -3.76
CA ALA A 74 -0.55 -5.87 -3.39
C ALA A 74 -0.15 -4.39 -3.58
N SER A 75 -1.11 -3.47 -3.50
CA SER A 75 -0.89 -2.02 -3.51
C SER A 75 -0.15 -1.51 -2.26
N SER A 76 -0.38 -2.13 -1.09
CA SER A 76 0.04 -1.58 0.21
C SER A 76 1.54 -1.25 0.35
N PRO A 77 2.50 -1.96 -0.28
CA PRO A 77 3.89 -1.54 -0.31
C PRO A 77 4.13 -0.20 -1.01
N GLY A 78 3.28 0.20 -1.96
CA GLY A 78 3.36 1.48 -2.66
C GLY A 78 3.26 2.69 -1.74
N HIS A 79 2.54 2.59 -0.62
CA HIS A 79 2.52 3.63 0.40
C HIS A 79 3.90 3.96 0.98
N LEU A 80 4.85 3.02 0.93
CA LEU A 80 6.22 3.28 1.39
C LEU A 80 6.93 4.34 0.54
N LEU A 81 6.49 4.60 -0.70
CA LEU A 81 7.03 5.67 -1.54
C LEU A 81 6.68 7.06 -0.99
N ALA A 82 5.57 7.20 -0.26
CA ALA A 82 5.23 8.45 0.43
C ALA A 82 5.93 8.59 1.79
N SER A 83 6.56 7.52 2.27
CA SER A 83 7.20 7.45 3.58
C SER A 83 8.68 7.82 3.50
N ARG A 84 9.20 8.46 4.56
CA ARG A 84 10.65 8.68 4.69
C ARG A 84 11.44 7.38 4.88
N LEU A 85 10.76 6.26 5.11
CA LEU A 85 11.40 4.94 5.26
C LEU A 85 12.22 4.59 4.02
N LEU A 86 11.72 4.93 2.84
CA LEU A 86 12.41 4.69 1.59
C LEU A 86 13.29 5.85 1.14
N ASP A 87 13.54 6.91 1.93
CA ASP A 87 14.48 7.96 1.52
C ASP A 87 15.94 7.45 1.53
N GLY A 88 16.85 8.23 0.95
CA GLY A 88 18.30 7.96 0.96
C GLY A 88 18.80 7.01 -0.14
N PRO A 89 20.12 6.88 -0.32
CA PRO A 89 20.71 6.05 -1.37
C PRO A 89 20.55 4.55 -1.10
N GLU A 90 20.45 4.11 0.16
CA GLU A 90 20.42 2.68 0.52
C GLU A 90 19.14 1.97 0.06
N ALA A 91 18.05 2.73 -0.09
CA ALA A 91 16.74 2.23 -0.54
C ALA A 91 16.47 2.50 -2.04
N ALA A 92 17.45 3.03 -2.79
CA ALA A 92 17.22 3.52 -4.16
C ALA A 92 16.82 2.42 -5.14
N ASP A 93 17.44 1.24 -5.05
CA ASP A 93 17.07 0.10 -5.90
C ASP A 93 15.65 -0.40 -5.59
N GLN A 94 15.32 -0.53 -4.30
CA GLN A 94 14.00 -0.97 -3.84
C GLN A 94 12.92 0.00 -4.30
N ARG A 95 13.13 1.32 -4.18
CA ARG A 95 12.21 2.34 -4.69
C ARG A 95 11.97 2.18 -6.18
N ARG A 96 13.04 2.14 -6.98
CA ARG A 96 12.95 2.02 -8.44
C ARG A 96 12.17 0.77 -8.85
N ARG A 97 12.45 -0.37 -8.21
CA ARG A 97 11.79 -1.64 -8.51
C ARG A 97 10.35 -1.68 -8.03
N LEU A 98 10.05 -1.08 -6.88
CA LEU A 98 8.67 -0.92 -6.39
C LEU A 98 7.84 -0.05 -7.35
N ILE A 99 8.39 1.07 -7.82
CA ILE A 99 7.72 1.94 -8.82
C ILE A 99 7.40 1.14 -10.09
N ALA A 100 8.38 0.43 -10.64
CA ALA A 100 8.16 -0.43 -11.81
C ALA A 100 7.08 -1.49 -11.52
N ARG A 101 7.15 -2.14 -10.34
CA ARG A 101 6.24 -3.20 -9.96
C ARG A 101 4.78 -2.75 -9.86
N LEU A 102 4.54 -1.54 -9.36
CA LEU A 102 3.19 -0.96 -9.24
C LEU A 102 2.56 -0.68 -10.62
N GLY A 103 3.37 -0.43 -11.64
CA GLY A 103 2.94 -0.18 -13.01
C GLY A 103 2.64 -1.44 -13.84
N GLU A 104 2.93 -2.63 -13.31
CA GLU A 104 2.69 -3.87 -14.04
C GLU A 104 1.19 -4.16 -14.21
N PRO A 105 0.75 -4.75 -15.34
CA PRO A 105 -0.68 -4.93 -15.68
C PRO A 105 -1.49 -5.75 -14.67
N ASP A 106 -0.83 -6.62 -13.90
CA ASP A 106 -1.49 -7.42 -12.87
C ASP A 106 -1.81 -6.62 -11.60
N LEU A 107 -1.20 -5.45 -11.41
CA LEU A 107 -1.51 -4.48 -10.36
C LEU A 107 -2.22 -3.24 -10.89
N LEU A 108 -1.71 -2.62 -11.96
CA LEU A 108 -2.32 -1.42 -12.55
C LEU A 108 -3.53 -1.80 -13.41
N GLY A 109 -4.71 -1.32 -13.01
CA GLY A 109 -5.98 -1.51 -13.69
C GLY A 109 -6.64 -0.20 -14.11
N GLY A 110 -7.88 -0.27 -14.59
CA GLY A 110 -8.59 0.88 -15.17
C GLY A 110 -8.74 2.06 -14.22
N ALA A 111 -9.08 1.79 -12.95
CA ALA A 111 -9.26 2.82 -11.93
C ALA A 111 -7.98 3.17 -11.13
N GLY A 112 -6.84 2.52 -11.40
CA GLY A 112 -5.61 2.65 -10.62
C GLY A 112 -5.04 1.32 -10.13
N ILE A 113 -4.40 1.29 -8.96
CA ILE A 113 -3.66 0.12 -8.47
C ILE A 113 -4.57 -0.79 -7.64
N ARG A 114 -4.64 -2.07 -8.02
CA ARG A 114 -5.42 -3.10 -7.33
C ARG A 114 -4.83 -3.38 -5.95
N THR A 115 -5.70 -3.57 -4.97
CA THR A 115 -5.34 -3.99 -3.59
C THR A 115 -4.62 -5.33 -3.58
N LYS A 116 -4.76 -6.14 -4.63
CA LYS A 116 -4.10 -7.43 -4.81
C LYS A 116 -3.85 -7.72 -6.28
N SER A 117 -2.70 -8.31 -6.59
CA SER A 117 -2.38 -8.77 -7.95
C SER A 117 -3.42 -9.74 -8.49
N THR A 118 -3.76 -9.63 -9.78
CA THR A 118 -4.65 -10.58 -10.48
C THR A 118 -4.15 -12.02 -10.46
N THR A 119 -2.86 -12.23 -10.22
CA THR A 119 -2.23 -13.57 -10.12
C THR A 119 -2.33 -14.19 -8.72
N ALA A 120 -2.76 -13.43 -7.71
CA ALA A 120 -2.84 -13.94 -6.36
C ALA A 120 -4.03 -14.89 -6.18
N ARG A 121 -3.83 -15.98 -5.43
CA ARG A 121 -4.88 -17.00 -5.17
C ARG A 121 -6.21 -16.44 -4.67
N ARG A 122 -6.17 -15.37 -3.87
CA ARG A 122 -7.37 -14.73 -3.30
C ARG A 122 -7.80 -13.48 -4.08
N PHE A 123 -7.36 -13.31 -5.31
CA PHE A 123 -7.78 -12.18 -6.12
C PHE A 123 -9.28 -12.27 -6.44
N HIS A 124 -9.98 -11.15 -6.29
CA HIS A 124 -11.37 -10.99 -6.71
C HIS A 124 -11.65 -9.51 -6.99
N ALA A 125 -11.98 -9.17 -8.24
CA ALA A 125 -12.03 -7.79 -8.72
C ALA A 125 -13.00 -6.89 -7.94
N GLY A 126 -14.15 -7.43 -7.53
CA GLY A 126 -15.14 -6.71 -6.72
C GLY A 126 -14.90 -6.77 -5.21
N SER A 127 -13.86 -7.47 -4.75
CA SER A 127 -13.63 -7.68 -3.32
C SER A 127 -12.84 -6.56 -2.66
N TYR A 128 -13.39 -6.11 -1.53
CA TYR A 128 -13.00 -4.92 -0.78
C TYR A 128 -11.49 -4.79 -0.49
N HIS A 129 -10.79 -5.87 -0.14
CA HIS A 129 -9.34 -5.88 0.12
C HIS A 129 -8.55 -6.87 -0.74
N ASN A 130 -9.22 -7.49 -1.72
CA ASN A 130 -8.70 -8.64 -2.44
C ASN A 130 -8.69 -8.45 -3.95
N GLY A 131 -8.87 -7.24 -4.46
CA GLY A 131 -8.77 -6.98 -5.88
C GLY A 131 -9.36 -5.64 -6.31
N SER A 132 -10.21 -5.03 -5.49
CA SER A 132 -10.69 -3.67 -5.73
C SER A 132 -9.55 -2.65 -5.78
N ILE A 133 -9.87 -1.45 -6.28
CA ILE A 133 -8.98 -0.31 -6.38
C ILE A 133 -9.52 0.81 -5.49
N TRP A 134 -8.67 1.38 -4.65
CA TRP A 134 -9.07 2.41 -3.69
C TRP A 134 -8.51 3.77 -4.11
N PRO A 135 -9.37 4.77 -4.42
CA PRO A 135 -8.92 6.13 -4.76
C PRO A 135 -7.95 6.73 -3.74
N MET A 136 -8.20 6.52 -2.44
CA MET A 136 -7.30 6.99 -1.37
C MET A 136 -5.92 6.34 -1.39
N ASP A 137 -5.84 5.03 -1.67
CA ASP A 137 -4.58 4.29 -1.77
C ASP A 137 -3.78 4.82 -2.99
N CYS A 138 -4.46 4.94 -4.14
CA CYS A 138 -3.89 5.51 -5.36
C CYS A 138 -3.37 6.95 -5.16
N ALA A 139 -4.07 7.80 -4.40
CA ALA A 139 -3.64 9.16 -4.13
C ALA A 139 -2.34 9.20 -3.30
N VAL A 140 -2.23 8.37 -2.25
CA VAL A 140 -1.00 8.27 -1.45
C VAL A 140 0.16 7.74 -2.30
N ILE A 141 -0.10 6.74 -3.14
CA ILE A 141 0.92 6.20 -4.04
C ILE A 141 1.35 7.25 -5.07
N ALA A 142 0.42 8.01 -5.66
CA ALA A 142 0.73 9.08 -6.60
C ALA A 142 1.66 10.14 -5.98
N GLU A 143 1.41 10.53 -4.73
CA GLU A 143 2.31 11.44 -4.01
C GLU A 143 3.71 10.85 -3.80
N GLY A 144 3.78 9.57 -3.42
CA GLY A 144 5.05 8.86 -3.32
C GLY A 144 5.79 8.74 -4.66
N LEU A 145 5.07 8.55 -5.76
CA LEU A 145 5.65 8.53 -7.11
C LEU A 145 6.28 9.89 -7.45
N ARG A 146 5.60 11.01 -7.16
CA ARG A 146 6.16 12.36 -7.37
C ARG A 146 7.40 12.62 -6.53
N ARG A 147 7.35 12.25 -5.25
CA ARG A 147 8.50 12.36 -4.32
C ARG A 147 9.77 11.73 -4.90
N HIS A 148 9.61 10.71 -5.74
CA HIS A 148 10.71 9.98 -6.35
C HIS A 148 10.88 10.23 -7.86
N GLY A 149 10.33 11.32 -8.39
CA GLY A 149 10.53 11.76 -9.77
C GLY A 149 9.76 10.97 -10.84
N ALA A 150 8.86 10.08 -10.44
CA ALA A 150 8.00 9.31 -11.35
C ALA A 150 6.73 10.09 -11.73
N GLU A 151 6.91 11.34 -12.18
CA GLU A 151 5.84 12.31 -12.45
C GLU A 151 4.79 11.80 -13.44
N SER A 152 5.23 11.14 -14.53
CA SER A 152 4.30 10.58 -15.52
C SER A 152 3.42 9.47 -14.94
N ALA A 153 3.99 8.62 -14.08
CA ALA A 153 3.23 7.54 -13.44
C ALA A 153 2.26 8.09 -12.39
N ALA A 154 2.66 9.14 -11.66
CA ALA A 154 1.78 9.83 -10.74
C ALA A 154 0.55 10.43 -11.47
N ARG A 155 0.78 11.15 -12.58
CA ARG A 155 -0.31 11.76 -13.36
C ARG A 155 -1.25 10.72 -13.98
N ASP A 156 -0.72 9.62 -14.50
CA ASP A 156 -1.55 8.52 -15.01
C ASP A 156 -2.46 7.96 -13.90
N LEU A 157 -1.89 7.69 -12.73
CA LEU A 157 -2.63 7.16 -11.59
C LEU A 157 -3.74 8.10 -11.11
N GLU A 158 -3.46 9.41 -11.06
CA GLU A 158 -4.45 10.42 -10.69
C GLU A 158 -5.55 10.57 -11.72
N GLN A 159 -5.21 10.53 -13.01
CA GLN A 159 -6.20 10.59 -14.07
C GLN A 159 -7.17 9.40 -13.98
N ARG A 160 -6.67 8.19 -13.70
CA ARG A 160 -7.51 7.00 -13.48
C ARG A 160 -8.46 7.16 -12.30
N VAL A 161 -7.98 7.76 -11.20
CA VAL A 161 -8.82 8.08 -10.04
C VAL A 161 -9.91 9.08 -10.41
N LEU A 162 -9.56 10.14 -11.15
CA LEU A 162 -10.53 11.14 -11.63
C LEU A 162 -11.55 10.53 -12.57
N ASP A 163 -11.16 9.62 -13.47
CA ASP A 163 -12.08 8.88 -14.34
C ASP A 163 -13.06 8.03 -13.51
N GLY A 164 -12.56 7.36 -12.46
CA GLY A 164 -13.40 6.64 -11.50
C GLY A 164 -14.39 7.55 -10.78
N CYS A 165 -13.97 8.73 -10.34
CA CYS A 165 -14.87 9.70 -9.72
C CYS A 165 -15.94 10.21 -10.70
N ARG A 166 -15.60 10.40 -11.98
CA ARG A 166 -16.57 10.77 -13.03
C ARG A 166 -17.58 9.66 -13.27
N LEU A 167 -17.15 8.40 -13.23
CA LEU A 167 -18.04 7.24 -13.39
C LEU A 167 -19.07 7.16 -12.25
N THR A 168 -18.67 7.42 -11.01
CA THR A 168 -19.56 7.31 -9.84
C THR A 168 -20.31 8.60 -9.51
N GLY A 169 -19.92 9.73 -10.10
CA GLY A 169 -20.48 11.05 -9.77
C GLY A 169 -20.01 11.61 -8.43
N GLY A 170 -18.98 11.03 -7.81
CA GLY A 170 -18.48 11.40 -6.48
C GLY A 170 -17.10 10.82 -6.20
N PHE A 171 -16.65 10.84 -4.95
CA PHE A 171 -15.40 10.19 -4.55
C PHE A 171 -15.73 8.84 -3.90
N PRO A 172 -15.67 7.72 -4.65
CA PRO A 172 -16.10 6.42 -4.14
C PRO A 172 -15.07 5.85 -3.17
N GLU A 173 -15.54 5.03 -2.24
CA GLU A 173 -14.64 4.28 -1.35
C GLU A 173 -13.69 3.35 -2.14
N PHE A 174 -14.23 2.60 -3.10
CA PHE A 174 -13.44 1.73 -3.98
C PHE A 174 -14.17 1.47 -5.32
N LEU A 175 -13.41 1.04 -6.32
CA LEU A 175 -13.87 0.59 -7.63
C LEU A 175 -13.45 -0.86 -7.89
N ARG A 176 -14.01 -1.49 -8.93
CA ARG A 176 -13.59 -2.83 -9.36
C ARG A 176 -12.20 -2.79 -9.96
N GLY A 177 -11.41 -3.83 -9.67
CA GLY A 177 -10.11 -4.03 -10.28
C GLY A 177 -10.12 -5.08 -11.38
N ASP A 178 -11.04 -4.98 -12.35
CA ASP A 178 -11.23 -6.04 -13.35
C ASP A 178 -9.93 -6.35 -14.13
N PRO A 179 -9.58 -7.63 -14.38
CA PRO A 179 -8.28 -8.01 -14.97
C PRO A 179 -8.03 -7.48 -16.38
N ASP A 180 -9.08 -7.20 -17.13
CA ASP A 180 -9.00 -6.61 -18.48
C ASP A 180 -8.62 -5.12 -18.46
N GLY A 181 -8.50 -4.52 -17.27
CA GLY A 181 -8.15 -3.12 -17.10
C GLY A 181 -9.32 -2.17 -17.36
N SER A 182 -10.55 -2.68 -17.43
CA SER A 182 -11.75 -1.84 -17.53
C SER A 182 -11.98 -1.02 -16.27
N LEU A 183 -12.64 0.13 -16.45
CA LEU A 183 -13.13 0.97 -15.35
C LEU A 183 -14.56 0.55 -15.03
N ALA A 184 -14.78 -0.01 -13.84
CA ALA A 184 -16.08 -0.55 -13.44
C ALA A 184 -16.34 -0.39 -11.94
N VAL A 185 -17.61 -0.55 -11.56
CA VAL A 185 -18.09 -0.51 -10.18
C VAL A 185 -18.87 -1.78 -9.86
N ASN A 186 -18.94 -2.13 -8.58
CA ASN A 186 -19.85 -3.18 -8.15
C ASN A 186 -21.29 -2.67 -8.22
N HIS A 187 -22.20 -3.53 -8.68
CA HIS A 187 -23.63 -3.21 -8.77
C HIS A 187 -24.48 -4.02 -7.79
N GLU A 188 -23.91 -5.10 -7.23
CA GLU A 188 -24.64 -6.05 -6.40
C GLU A 188 -23.93 -6.27 -5.06
N ILE A 189 -24.68 -6.78 -4.08
CA ILE A 189 -24.12 -7.34 -2.85
C ILE A 189 -23.98 -8.84 -3.07
N VAL A 190 -22.76 -9.34 -2.95
CA VAL A 190 -22.47 -10.78 -3.02
C VAL A 190 -21.94 -11.22 -1.68
N ASP A 191 -22.68 -12.06 -0.97
CA ASP A 191 -22.27 -12.67 0.30
C ASP A 191 -21.98 -14.16 0.07
N VAL A 192 -20.86 -14.65 0.61
CA VAL A 192 -20.45 -16.07 0.53
C VAL A 192 -20.22 -16.63 1.93
N VAL A 193 -20.48 -17.92 2.13
CA VAL A 193 -20.19 -18.59 3.40
C VAL A 193 -18.82 -19.25 3.32
N VAL A 194 -17.89 -18.84 4.19
CA VAL A 194 -16.54 -19.44 4.31
C VAL A 194 -16.39 -19.95 5.73
N ASP A 195 -16.09 -21.24 5.89
CA ASP A 195 -15.95 -21.90 7.20
C ASP A 195 -17.16 -21.67 8.13
N GLY A 196 -18.37 -21.64 7.56
CA GLY A 196 -19.62 -21.43 8.28
C GLY A 196 -19.93 -19.97 8.66
N LEU A 197 -19.08 -19.02 8.29
CA LEU A 197 -19.28 -17.59 8.54
C LEU A 197 -19.69 -16.85 7.26
N PRO A 198 -20.71 -15.98 7.30
CA PRO A 198 -21.05 -15.11 6.17
C PRO A 198 -19.94 -14.08 5.97
N ASN A 199 -19.50 -13.94 4.72
CA ASN A 199 -18.46 -13.03 4.32
C ASN A 199 -18.92 -12.23 3.10
N ARG A 200 -18.90 -10.90 3.22
CA ARG A 200 -19.25 -10.01 2.12
C ARG A 200 -18.13 -9.95 1.10
N LEU A 201 -18.40 -10.48 -0.09
CA LEU A 201 -17.47 -10.54 -1.19
C LEU A 201 -17.53 -9.28 -2.04
N GLU A 202 -18.73 -8.80 -2.39
CA GLU A 202 -18.94 -7.57 -3.16
C GLU A 202 -20.00 -6.69 -2.50
N GLN A 203 -19.88 -5.39 -2.69
CA GLN A 203 -20.91 -4.40 -2.42
C GLN A 203 -20.75 -3.20 -3.34
N PRO A 204 -21.82 -2.46 -3.67
CA PRO A 204 -21.72 -1.21 -4.40
C PRO A 204 -20.79 -0.22 -3.69
N PRO A 205 -20.12 0.69 -4.43
CA PRO A 205 -19.36 1.77 -3.83
C PRO A 205 -20.24 2.61 -2.89
N GLN A 206 -19.71 2.94 -1.72
CA GLN A 206 -20.31 3.89 -0.78
C GLN A 206 -19.84 5.32 -1.06
#